data_AF-A0ABD0R788-F1
#
_entry.id   AF-A0ABD0R788-F1
#
_cell.length_a   1.000
_cell.length_b   1.000
_cell.length_c   1.000
_cell.angle_alpha   90.00
_cell.angle_beta   90.00
_cell.angle_gamma   90.00
#
_symmetry.space_group_name_H-M   'P 1'
#
loop_
_entity.id
_entity.type
_entity.pdbx_description
1 polymer ?
#
loop_
_entity_poly.entity_id
_entity_poly.type
_entity_poly.pdbx_seq_one_letter_code
_entity_poly.pdbx_strand_id
1 'polypeptide(L)' 'AEPILTRVKEDHTRIILPAIDNIKYNTFEVQQYANAAHGYNWGLWCMYIIPPQDWLDKGDETAPI' A
#
# COMPACT_ATOMS: atom_id res chain seq x y z
N ALA A 1 -16.92 5.91 -8.58
CA ALA A 1 -15.71 5.77 -9.41
C ALA A 1 -14.71 4.91 -8.64
N GLU A 2 -13.82 4.19 -9.32
CA GLU A 2 -12.83 3.32 -8.67
C GLU A 2 -11.84 4.15 -7.82
N PRO A 3 -11.33 3.60 -6.71
CA PRO A 3 -10.66 4.38 -5.66
C PRO A 3 -9.40 5.13 -6.14
N ILE A 4 -8.61 4.52 -7.03
CA ILE A 4 -7.39 5.14 -7.57
C ILE A 4 -7.74 6.36 -8.44
N LEU A 5 -8.62 6.18 -9.43
CA LEU A 5 -8.98 7.23 -10.37
C LEU A 5 -9.71 8.39 -9.70
N THR A 6 -10.50 8.10 -8.67
CA THR A 6 -11.19 9.14 -7.88
C THR A 6 -10.18 10.07 -7.21
N ARG A 7 -9.15 9.51 -6.58
CA ARG A 7 -8.14 10.29 -5.86
C ARG A 7 -7.18 11.04 -6.75
N VAL A 8 -6.83 10.47 -7.90
CA VAL A 8 -6.03 11.20 -8.90
C VAL A 8 -6.82 12.42 -9.38
N LYS A 9 -8.12 12.29 -9.65
CA LYS A 9 -8.96 13.43 -10.05
C LYS A 9 -9.08 14.51 -8.97
N GLU A 10 -9.08 14.13 -7.69
CA GLU A 10 -9.08 15.07 -6.56
C GLU A 10 -7.77 15.88 -6.49
N ASP A 11 -6.64 15.21 -6.74
CA ASP A 11 -5.31 15.82 -6.71
C ASP A 11 -4.38 15.12 -7.72
N HIS A 12 -4.12 15.79 -8.85
CA HIS A 12 -3.26 15.26 -9.91
C HIS A 12 -1.77 15.21 -9.53
N THR A 13 -1.36 15.76 -8.39
CA THR A 13 0.02 15.65 -7.88
C THR A 13 0.23 14.41 -7.01
N ARG A 14 -0.86 13.73 -6.63
CA ARG A 14 -0.82 12.55 -5.77
C ARG A 14 -0.39 11.31 -6.56
N ILE A 15 0.66 10.66 -6.09
CA ILE A 15 1.06 9.32 -6.54
C ILE A 15 0.36 8.29 -5.67
N ILE A 16 -0.26 7.29 -6.30
CA ILE A 16 -1.05 6.27 -5.61
C ILE A 16 -0.54 4.89 -6.03
N LEU A 17 -0.28 4.05 -5.04
CA LEU A 17 0.09 2.66 -5.22
C LEU A 17 -1.07 1.77 -4.73
N PRO A 18 -1.43 0.70 -5.46
CA PRO A 18 -2.34 -0.31 -4.92
C PRO A 18 -1.65 -1.11 -3.82
N ALA A 19 -2.44 -1.84 -3.03
CA ALA A 19 -1.89 -2.92 -2.22
C ALA A 19 -1.21 -3.96 -3.13
N ILE A 20 -0.01 -4.42 -2.75
CA ILE A 20 0.78 -5.38 -3.51
C ILE A 20 0.77 -6.71 -2.78
N ASP A 21 -0.04 -7.64 -3.28
CA ASP A 21 -0.07 -9.02 -2.82
C ASP A 21 0.97 -9.87 -3.57
N ASN A 22 1.35 -11.00 -2.97
CA ASN A 22 2.27 -11.94 -3.61
C ASN A 22 1.50 -12.96 -4.45
N ILE A 23 1.96 -13.20 -5.67
CA ILE A 23 1.58 -14.38 -6.45
C ILE A 23 2.77 -15.33 -6.41
N LYS A 24 2.61 -16.48 -5.76
CA LYS A 24 3.69 -17.45 -5.58
C LYS A 24 4.18 -17.95 -6.94
N TYR A 25 5.48 -17.83 -7.20
CA TYR A 25 6.10 -18.19 -8.48
C TYR A 25 5.81 -19.63 -8.95
N ASN A 26 5.84 -20.62 -8.04
CA ASN A 26 5.69 -22.03 -8.41
C ASN A 26 4.22 -22.48 -8.54
N THR A 27 3.30 -21.87 -7.79
CA THR A 27 1.91 -22.35 -7.67
C THR A 27 0.88 -21.38 -8.25
N PHE A 28 1.27 -20.14 -8.54
CA PHE A 28 0.38 -19.04 -8.94
C PHE A 28 -0.74 -18.73 -7.93
N GLU A 29 -0.64 -19.27 -6.72
CA GLU A 29 -1.57 -18.92 -5.65
C GLU A 29 -1.33 -17.47 -5.20
N VAL A 30 -2.43 -16.75 -5.00
CA VAL A 30 -2.42 -15.43 -4.39
C VAL A 30 -2.26 -15.60 -2.87
N GLN A 31 -1.26 -14.93 -2.33
CA GLN A 31 -1.11 -14.71 -0.89
C GLN A 31 -1.40 -13.23 -0.61
N GLN A 32 -2.54 -12.99 0.03
CA GLN A 32 -2.91 -11.66 0.48
C GLN A 32 -2.05 -11.22 1.68
N TYR A 33 -1.60 -9.97 1.65
CA TYR A 33 -0.87 -9.36 2.75
C TYR A 33 -1.73 -8.35 3.50
N ALA A 34 -1.36 -8.14 4.77
CA ALA A 34 -1.89 -7.01 5.51
C ALA A 34 -1.35 -5.70 4.92
N ASN A 35 -2.12 -4.62 5.09
CA ASN A 35 -1.73 -3.28 4.71
C ASN A 35 -0.37 -2.89 5.33
N ALA A 36 0.57 -2.52 4.47
CA ALA A 36 1.92 -2.12 4.86
C ALA A 36 2.36 -0.88 4.08
N ALA A 37 3.10 -0.01 4.76
CA ALA A 37 3.73 1.14 4.12
C ALA A 37 5.02 0.70 3.41
N HIS A 38 5.48 1.49 2.43
CA HIS A 38 6.80 1.32 1.86
C HIS A 38 7.80 2.26 2.53
N GLY A 39 8.94 1.70 2.93
CA GLY A 39 10.06 2.45 3.50
C GLY A 39 11.40 1.93 2.99
N TYR A 40 12.47 2.55 3.46
CA TYR A 40 13.84 2.15 3.14
C TYR A 40 14.66 1.98 4.40
N ASN A 41 15.50 0.93 4.44
CA ASN A 41 16.53 0.82 5.47
C ASN A 41 17.78 1.65 5.08
N TRP A 42 18.79 1.69 5.94
CA TRP A 42 20.04 2.42 5.69
C TRP A 42 20.88 1.87 4.53
N GLY A 43 20.62 0.65 4.09
CA GLY A 43 21.17 0.09 2.85
C GLY A 43 20.41 0.50 1.59
N LEU A 44 19.38 1.35 1.72
CA LEU A 44 18.48 1.79 0.66
C LEU A 44 17.63 0.66 0.05
N TRP A 45 17.35 -0.39 0.81
CA TRP A 45 16.48 -1.48 0.35
C TRP A 45 15.03 -1.14 0.66
N CYS A 46 14.15 -1.36 -0.33
CA CYS A 46 12.71 -1.20 -0.14
C CYS A 46 12.19 -2.27 0.83
N MET A 47 11.41 -1.83 1.82
CA MET A 47 10.86 -2.66 2.88
C MET A 47 9.36 -2.43 3.00
N TYR A 48 8.63 -3.48 3.39
CA TYR A 48 7.31 -3.34 3.98
C TYR A 48 7.47 -3.00 5.46
N ILE A 49 6.87 -1.91 5.90
CA ILE A 49 6.89 -1.46 7.30
C ILE A 49 5.45 -1.34 7.83
N ILE A 50 5.31 -1.51 9.15
CA ILE A 50 4.03 -1.32 9.83
C ILE A 50 3.70 0.18 9.78
N PRO A 51 2.50 0.58 9.34
CA PRO A 51 2.08 1.97 9.34
C PRO A 51 2.12 2.57 10.75
N PRO A 52 2.26 3.91 10.90
CA PRO A 52 2.09 4.57 12.18
C PRO A 52 0.75 4.19 12.85
N GLN A 53 0.74 4.02 14.18
CA GLN A 53 -0.45 3.56 14.92
C GLN A 53 -1.65 4.49 14.73
N ASP A 54 -1.42 5.80 14.64
CA ASP A 54 -2.46 6.81 14.39
C ASP A 54 -3.15 6.65 13.02
N TRP A 55 -2.56 5.92 12.08
CA TRP A 55 -3.17 5.61 10.79
C TRP A 55 -4.07 4.38 10.92
N LEU A 56 -3.59 3.37 11.65
CA LEU A 56 -4.39 2.18 11.99
C LEU A 56 -5.63 2.59 12.79
N ASP A 57 -5.49 3.50 13.75
CA ASP A 57 -6.58 3.98 14.60
C ASP A 57 -7.68 4.73 13.83
N LYS A 58 -7.38 5.29 12.65
CA LYS A 58 -8.39 5.93 11.79
C LYS A 58 -9.34 4.94 11.12
N GLY A 59 -8.95 3.66 11.00
CA GLY A 59 -9.79 2.59 10.46
C GLY A 59 -10.21 2.74 8.99
N ASP A 60 -9.69 3.75 8.27
CA ASP A 60 -9.93 3.92 6.84
C ASP A 60 -8.91 3.09 6.05
N GLU A 61 -9.30 1.86 5.71
CA GLU A 61 -8.48 0.95 4.88
C GLU A 61 -8.15 1.52 3.51
N THR A 62 -8.89 2.53 3.08
CA THR A 62 -8.67 3.16 1.81
C THR A 62 -7.66 4.30 1.95
N ALA A 63 -7.48 4.93 3.11
CA ALA A 63 -6.57 6.06 3.26
C ALA A 63 -5.16 5.70 2.74
N PRO A 64 -4.49 6.62 2.01
CA PRO A 64 -3.13 6.37 1.55
C PRO A 64 -2.23 6.08 2.77
N ILE A 65 -1.42 5.02 2.63
CA ILE A 65 -0.36 4.59 3.55
C ILE A 65 0.98 5.24 3.14
#